data_AF-A0A7S1R1K6-F1
#
_entry.id   AF-A0A7S1R1K6-F1
#
_cell.length_a   1.000
_cell.length_b   1.000
_cell.length_c   1.000
_cell.angle_alpha   90.00
_cell.angle_beta   90.00
_cell.angle_gamma   90.00
#
_symmetry.space_group_name_H-M   'P 1'
#
loop_
_entity.id
_entity.type
_entity.pdbx_description
1 polymer ?
#
loop_
_entity_poly.entity_id
_entity_poly.type
_entity_poly.pdbx_seq_one_letter_code
_entity_poly.pdbx_strand_id
1 'polypeptide(L)'
;MHRSTNQQELEVALAALGGHQSLVALEAPGCRRLSALPAPAAGLAAQELDLSGCIGLRDLRGLSAFPALSRLSLSRCIGLEDLSPLQQLAALRFLDISNCMGLRDLSPLAACQELEALDVRGTLVADVMPLASCPKLSSVSLSRCSRLGDISSLEGCPALALLDITGCCRLTVPPRLAERCNVRATA
;
A
#
# COMPACT_ATOMS: atom_id res chain seq x y z
N MET A 1 23.87 4.79 -6.56
CA MET A 1 24.42 4.13 -5.35
C MET A 1 23.54 4.50 -4.16
N HIS A 2 22.49 3.74 -3.90
CA HIS A 2 21.65 3.99 -2.70
C HIS A 2 22.40 3.44 -1.49
N ARG A 3 22.81 4.30 -0.57
CA ARG A 3 23.21 3.88 0.77
C ARG A 3 21.98 3.19 1.37
N SER A 4 22.08 1.89 1.63
CA SER A 4 21.07 1.17 2.40
C SER A 4 21.06 1.81 3.78
N THR A 5 20.09 2.67 4.06
CA THR A 5 19.84 3.17 5.41
C THR A 5 19.65 1.94 6.30
N ASN A 6 20.48 1.79 7.33
CA ASN A 6 20.35 0.66 8.25
C ASN A 6 19.32 1.02 9.34
N GLN A 7 18.72 0.03 10.01
CA GLN A 7 17.70 0.27 11.05
C GLN A 7 18.14 1.30 12.10
N GLN A 8 19.41 1.29 12.49
CA GLN A 8 19.98 2.26 13.42
C GLN A 8 19.93 3.70 12.88
N GLU A 9 20.22 3.89 11.59
CA GLU A 9 20.16 5.20 10.93
C GLU A 9 18.72 5.68 10.77
N LEU A 10 17.77 4.75 10.55
CA LEU A 10 16.35 5.06 10.56
C LEU A 10 15.88 5.51 11.95
N GLU A 11 16.28 4.81 13.01
CA GLU A 11 15.94 5.19 14.39
C GLU A 11 16.54 6.55 14.76
N VAL A 12 17.79 6.80 14.38
CA VAL A 12 18.44 8.11 14.58
C VAL A 12 17.74 9.20 13.76
N ALA A 13 17.38 8.91 12.50
CA ALA A 13 16.64 9.84 11.66
C ALA A 13 15.29 10.17 12.31
N LEU A 14 14.48 9.17 12.65
CA LEU A 14 13.18 9.32 13.30
C LEU A 14 13.28 10.07 14.64
N ALA A 15 14.30 9.79 15.46
CA ALA A 15 14.57 10.52 16.68
C ALA A 15 14.91 12.00 16.40
N ALA A 16 15.67 12.28 15.34
CA ALA A 16 15.97 13.64 14.89
C ALA A 16 14.76 14.35 14.28
N LEU A 17 13.75 13.62 13.78
CA LEU A 17 12.51 14.20 13.23
C LEU A 17 11.50 14.62 14.30
N GLY A 18 11.65 14.17 15.55
CA GLY A 18 10.81 14.54 16.69
C GLY A 18 10.94 16.03 17.04
N GLY A 19 10.33 16.90 16.23
CA GLY A 19 10.35 18.35 16.39
C GLY A 19 10.19 19.16 15.09
N HIS A 20 10.35 18.54 13.92
CA HIS A 20 10.29 19.25 12.64
C HIS A 20 8.89 19.20 12.00
N GLN A 21 8.16 20.32 12.03
CA GLN A 21 6.83 20.46 11.42
C GLN A 21 6.84 20.58 9.87
N SER A 22 8.02 20.58 9.23
CA SER A 22 8.18 20.85 7.79
C SER A 22 8.46 19.60 6.95
N LEU A 23 8.63 18.43 7.57
CA LEU A 23 8.96 17.22 6.83
C LEU A 23 7.71 16.66 6.18
N VAL A 24 7.70 16.69 4.84
CA VAL A 24 6.61 16.18 4.01
C VAL A 24 6.83 14.71 3.68
N ALA A 25 8.07 14.28 3.48
CA ALA A 25 8.42 12.92 3.06
C ALA A 25 9.56 12.32 3.89
N LEU A 26 9.45 11.05 4.25
CA LEU A 26 10.51 10.23 4.85
C LEU A 26 10.82 9.05 3.93
N GLU A 27 12.06 8.96 3.45
CA GLU A 27 12.51 7.90 2.56
C GLU A 27 13.51 6.99 3.27
N ALA A 28 13.21 5.70 3.30
CA ALA A 28 14.13 4.67 3.76
C ALA A 28 14.02 3.39 2.92
N PRO A 29 14.21 3.49 1.58
CA PRO A 29 14.12 2.34 0.72
C PRO A 29 15.30 1.37 0.93
N GLY A 30 14.99 0.08 0.93
CA GLY A 30 15.97 -1.00 0.93
C GLY A 30 16.51 -1.37 2.31
N CYS A 31 15.89 -0.91 3.41
CA CYS A 31 16.31 -1.26 4.78
C CYS A 31 16.07 -2.76 5.07
N ARG A 32 16.97 -3.63 4.60
CA ARG A 32 16.77 -5.09 4.64
C ARG A 32 16.66 -5.69 6.04
N ARG A 33 17.23 -5.01 7.05
CA ARG A 33 17.20 -5.43 8.45
C ARG A 33 16.03 -4.86 9.24
N LEU A 34 15.33 -3.86 8.69
CA LEU A 34 14.19 -3.24 9.35
C LEU A 34 13.05 -4.25 9.42
N SER A 35 12.73 -4.72 10.63
CA SER A 35 11.61 -5.64 10.86
C SER A 35 10.34 -4.93 11.33
N ALA A 36 10.50 -3.79 12.00
CA ALA A 36 9.44 -2.94 12.52
C ALA A 36 9.91 -1.48 12.53
N LEU A 37 8.97 -0.55 12.39
CA LEU A 37 9.23 0.84 12.78
C LEU A 37 9.30 0.93 14.31
N PRO A 38 10.21 1.76 14.88
CA PRO A 38 10.26 1.96 16.32
C PRO A 38 8.91 2.49 16.84
N ALA A 39 8.62 2.21 18.12
CA ALA A 39 7.39 2.65 18.76
C ALA A 39 7.24 4.18 18.65
N PRO A 40 6.02 4.71 18.52
CA PRO A 40 5.81 6.15 18.37
C PRO A 40 6.32 6.89 19.60
N ALA A 41 7.43 7.61 19.46
CA ALA A 41 7.86 8.57 20.48
C ALA A 41 7.23 9.97 20.25
N ALA A 42 6.75 10.25 19.03
CA ALA A 42 6.14 11.52 18.66
C ALA A 42 5.18 11.37 17.47
N GLY A 43 4.15 12.21 17.41
CA GLY A 43 3.27 12.37 16.24
C GLY A 43 4.01 13.15 15.15
N LEU A 44 4.61 12.41 14.22
CA LEU A 44 5.36 12.94 13.11
C LEU A 44 4.42 13.55 12.06
N ALA A 45 4.83 14.68 11.49
CA ALA A 45 4.04 15.42 10.50
C ALA A 45 4.21 14.91 9.05
N ALA A 46 5.01 13.86 8.84
CA ALA A 46 5.29 13.35 7.50
C ALA A 46 4.02 12.84 6.81
N GLN A 47 3.81 13.30 5.58
CA GLN A 47 2.66 12.94 4.74
C GLN A 47 3.01 11.81 3.77
N GLU A 48 4.29 11.61 3.49
CA GLU A 48 4.80 10.57 2.60
C GLU A 48 5.85 9.72 3.32
N LEU A 49 5.77 8.39 3.15
CA LEU A 49 6.71 7.45 3.72
C LEU A 49 7.04 6.38 2.68
N ASP A 50 8.31 6.26 2.34
CA ASP A 50 8.81 5.19 1.45
C ASP A 50 9.68 4.21 2.22
N LEU A 51 9.17 2.99 2.38
CA LEU A 51 9.87 1.83 2.94
C LEU A 51 10.05 0.73 1.88
N SER A 52 10.02 1.08 0.60
CA SER A 52 10.16 0.12 -0.49
C SER A 52 11.43 -0.72 -0.36
N GLY A 53 11.37 -2.02 -0.62
CA GLY A 53 12.51 -2.93 -0.56
C GLY A 53 12.99 -3.27 0.86
N CYS A 54 12.26 -2.89 1.90
CA CYS A 54 12.49 -3.37 3.26
C CYS A 54 12.06 -4.84 3.40
N ILE A 55 12.85 -5.75 2.83
CA ILE A 55 12.50 -7.18 2.74
C ILE A 55 12.30 -7.86 4.10
N GLY A 56 12.85 -7.30 5.18
CA GLY A 56 12.71 -7.79 6.55
C GLY A 56 11.47 -7.27 7.27
N LEU A 57 10.76 -6.29 6.70
CA LEU A 57 9.65 -5.58 7.35
C LEU A 57 8.45 -6.51 7.47
N ARG A 58 7.97 -6.66 8.70
CA ARG A 58 6.83 -7.53 9.06
C ARG A 58 5.80 -6.80 9.91
N ASP A 59 6.25 -5.88 10.74
CA ASP A 59 5.40 -5.15 11.68
C ASP A 59 5.24 -3.68 11.24
N LEU A 60 3.98 -3.28 11.04
CA LEU A 60 3.57 -1.93 10.65
C LEU A 60 2.99 -1.12 11.81
N ARG A 61 2.98 -1.62 13.06
CA ARG A 61 2.37 -0.93 14.21
C ARG A 61 2.98 0.46 14.46
N GLY A 62 4.26 0.65 14.16
CA GLY A 62 4.92 1.95 14.27
C GLY A 62 4.41 3.01 13.27
N LEU A 63 3.59 2.64 12.28
CA LEU A 63 2.92 3.61 11.41
C LEU A 63 1.94 4.54 12.16
N SER A 64 1.51 4.14 13.36
CA SER A 64 0.75 5.00 14.28
C SER A 64 1.46 6.31 14.64
N ALA A 65 2.78 6.39 14.45
CA ALA A 65 3.55 7.63 14.61
C ALA A 65 3.27 8.68 13.52
N PHE A 66 2.59 8.33 12.43
CA PHE A 66 2.36 9.19 11.27
C PHE A 66 0.85 9.41 11.03
N PRO A 67 0.14 10.14 11.90
CA PRO A 67 -1.30 10.34 11.78
C PRO A 67 -1.71 11.13 10.53
N ALA A 68 -0.80 11.92 9.96
CA ALA A 68 -1.01 12.70 8.75
C ALA A 68 -0.57 11.99 7.46
N LEU A 69 -0.21 10.70 7.53
CA LEU A 69 0.33 9.96 6.39
C LEU A 69 -0.73 9.81 5.29
N SER A 70 -0.41 10.33 4.11
CA SER A 70 -1.26 10.30 2.92
C SER A 70 -0.71 9.42 1.81
N ARG A 71 0.61 9.18 1.77
CA ARG A 71 1.30 8.36 0.77
C ARG A 71 2.22 7.37 1.45
N LEU A 72 2.03 6.08 1.17
CA LEU A 72 2.84 5.01 1.73
C LEU A 72 3.30 4.06 0.64
N SER A 73 4.61 3.86 0.54
CA SER A 73 5.22 2.85 -0.30
C SER A 73 5.86 1.76 0.56
N LEU A 74 5.37 0.54 0.41
CA LEU A 74 5.88 -0.70 1.00
C LEU A 74 6.28 -1.68 -0.12
N SER A 75 6.50 -1.20 -1.34
CA SER A 75 6.76 -2.09 -2.48
C SER A 75 7.95 -3.00 -2.22
N ARG A 76 7.91 -4.26 -2.65
CA ARG A 76 8.96 -5.28 -2.43
C ARG A 76 9.26 -5.57 -0.95
N CYS A 77 8.38 -5.23 -0.01
CA CYS A 77 8.42 -5.76 1.37
C CYS A 77 7.93 -7.21 1.38
N ILE A 78 8.75 -8.12 0.86
CA ILE A 78 8.34 -9.52 0.60
C ILE A 78 7.92 -10.30 1.85
N GLY A 79 8.39 -9.91 3.04
CA GLY A 79 8.03 -10.52 4.33
C GLY A 79 6.76 -9.94 4.96
N LEU A 80 6.13 -8.93 4.34
CA LEU A 80 4.92 -8.31 4.86
C LEU A 80 3.70 -9.19 4.55
N GLU A 81 2.96 -9.54 5.61
CA GLU A 81 1.77 -10.41 5.53
C GLU A 81 0.51 -9.77 6.13
N ASP A 82 0.67 -8.80 7.03
CA ASP A 82 -0.44 -8.19 7.79
C ASP A 82 -0.53 -6.68 7.52
N LEU A 83 -1.71 -6.23 7.11
CA LEU A 83 -2.05 -4.81 6.89
C LEU A 83 -2.97 -4.24 7.97
N SER A 84 -3.32 -5.01 9.01
CA SER A 84 -4.19 -4.54 10.11
C SER A 84 -3.76 -3.18 10.68
N PRO A 85 -2.45 -2.88 10.83
CA PRO A 85 -2.01 -1.57 11.28
C PRO A 85 -2.30 -0.41 10.32
N LEU A 86 -2.70 -0.64 9.07
CA LEU A 86 -3.10 0.44 8.16
C LEU A 86 -4.47 1.03 8.49
N GLN A 87 -5.31 0.31 9.26
CA GLN A 87 -6.66 0.77 9.63
C GLN A 87 -6.66 2.07 10.43
N GLN A 88 -5.53 2.40 11.09
CA GLN A 88 -5.37 3.64 11.86
C GLN A 88 -4.98 4.86 11.00
N LEU A 89 -4.61 4.65 9.73
CA LEU A 89 -4.15 5.71 8.83
C LEU A 89 -5.33 6.36 8.11
N ALA A 90 -6.10 7.15 8.84
CA ALA A 90 -7.33 7.77 8.34
C ALA A 90 -7.12 8.74 7.16
N ALA A 91 -5.91 9.26 6.98
CA ALA A 91 -5.55 10.19 5.90
C ALA A 91 -4.91 9.52 4.67
N LEU A 92 -4.77 8.19 4.66
CA LEU A 92 -4.04 7.48 3.61
C LEU A 92 -4.79 7.55 2.27
N ARG A 93 -4.15 8.13 1.25
CA ARG A 93 -4.68 8.32 -0.11
C ARG A 93 -4.00 7.44 -1.15
N PHE A 94 -2.71 7.19 -1.00
CA PHE A 94 -1.93 6.38 -1.94
C PHE A 94 -1.20 5.27 -1.19
N LEU A 95 -1.38 4.04 -1.66
CA LEU A 95 -0.70 2.87 -1.11
C LEU A 95 -0.06 2.04 -2.23
N ASP A 96 1.25 1.86 -2.17
CA ASP A 96 1.98 0.90 -3.00
C ASP A 96 2.45 -0.28 -2.14
N ILE A 97 1.86 -1.44 -2.37
CA ILE A 97 2.21 -2.73 -1.76
C ILE A 97 2.59 -3.74 -2.86
N SER A 98 3.05 -3.25 -4.01
CA SER A 98 3.43 -4.07 -5.14
C SER A 98 4.60 -4.98 -4.79
N ASN A 99 4.58 -6.21 -5.29
CA ASN A 99 5.59 -7.24 -5.07
C ASN A 99 5.78 -7.63 -3.59
N CYS A 100 4.81 -7.36 -2.72
CA CYS A 100 4.72 -7.94 -1.38
C CYS A 100 4.21 -9.39 -1.49
N MET A 101 5.10 -10.33 -1.76
CA MET A 101 4.75 -11.72 -2.08
C MET A 101 4.13 -12.50 -0.91
N GLY A 102 4.35 -12.07 0.34
CA GLY A 102 3.69 -12.63 1.53
C GLY A 102 2.21 -12.23 1.67
N LEU A 103 1.81 -11.13 1.04
CA LEU A 103 0.52 -10.51 1.24
C LEU A 103 -0.60 -11.24 0.46
N ARG A 104 -1.68 -11.54 1.16
CA ARG A 104 -2.85 -12.26 0.63
C ARG A 104 -4.19 -11.61 0.96
N ASP A 105 -4.26 -10.87 2.06
CA ASP A 105 -5.49 -10.29 2.59
C ASP A 105 -5.47 -8.76 2.46
N LEU A 106 -6.54 -8.21 1.87
CA LEU A 106 -6.78 -6.78 1.72
C LEU A 106 -7.88 -6.27 2.64
N SER A 107 -8.49 -7.13 3.47
CA SER A 107 -9.59 -6.78 4.39
C SER A 107 -9.30 -5.54 5.25
N PRO A 108 -8.07 -5.33 5.76
CA PRO A 108 -7.75 -4.11 6.50
C PRO A 108 -7.91 -2.80 5.71
N LEU A 109 -7.83 -2.84 4.37
CA LEU A 109 -7.97 -1.63 3.54
C LEU A 109 -9.40 -1.09 3.53
N ALA A 110 -10.40 -1.88 3.92
CA ALA A 110 -11.79 -1.41 4.02
C ALA A 110 -11.95 -0.24 5.02
N ALA A 111 -11.01 -0.08 5.96
CA ALA A 111 -11.01 1.05 6.89
C ALA A 111 -10.39 2.34 6.29
N CYS A 112 -9.66 2.25 5.17
CA CYS A 112 -8.97 3.38 4.54
C CYS A 112 -9.92 4.20 3.65
N GLN A 113 -10.84 4.95 4.27
CA GLN A 113 -11.92 5.68 3.59
C GLN A 113 -11.44 6.80 2.65
N GLU A 114 -10.20 7.27 2.83
CA GLU A 114 -9.56 8.28 2.00
C GLU A 114 -8.72 7.69 0.85
N LEU A 115 -8.64 6.36 0.71
CA LEU A 115 -7.79 5.73 -0.29
C LEU A 115 -8.25 6.04 -1.71
N GLU A 116 -7.39 6.67 -2.50
CA GLU A 116 -7.63 7.12 -3.87
C GLU A 116 -6.93 6.23 -4.90
N ALA A 117 -5.74 5.72 -4.56
CA ALA A 117 -4.94 4.87 -5.44
C ALA A 117 -4.25 3.72 -4.71
N LEU A 118 -4.30 2.54 -5.32
CA LEU A 118 -3.72 1.31 -4.79
C LEU A 118 -2.93 0.54 -5.85
N ASP A 119 -1.66 0.22 -5.57
CA ASP A 119 -0.89 -0.74 -6.36
C ASP A 119 -0.61 -2.01 -5.55
N VAL A 120 -1.19 -3.13 -6.00
CA VAL A 120 -0.99 -4.48 -5.44
C VAL A 120 -0.34 -5.43 -6.46
N ARG A 121 0.26 -4.88 -7.52
CA ARG A 121 0.89 -5.66 -8.59
C ARG A 121 1.82 -6.75 -8.07
N GLY A 122 1.74 -7.95 -8.63
CA GLY A 122 2.66 -9.04 -8.29
C GLY A 122 2.59 -9.52 -6.84
N THR A 123 1.46 -9.28 -6.16
CA THR A 123 1.13 -9.90 -4.87
C THR A 123 0.38 -11.22 -5.08
N LEU A 124 0.09 -11.93 -3.98
CA LEU A 124 -0.68 -13.19 -3.98
C LEU A 124 -2.13 -13.02 -3.51
N VAL A 125 -2.66 -11.80 -3.58
CA VAL A 125 -4.06 -11.51 -3.27
C VAL A 125 -4.99 -12.28 -4.20
N ALA A 126 -6.04 -12.87 -3.62
CA ALA A 126 -7.02 -13.66 -4.35
C ALA A 126 -8.44 -13.06 -4.28
N ASP A 127 -8.64 -12.11 -3.37
CA ASP A 127 -9.92 -11.42 -3.15
C ASP A 127 -9.69 -9.91 -3.10
N VAL A 128 -10.52 -9.18 -3.84
CA VAL A 128 -10.53 -7.71 -3.92
C VAL A 128 -11.85 -7.11 -3.43
N MET A 129 -12.76 -7.92 -2.88
CA MET A 129 -14.00 -7.46 -2.25
C MET A 129 -13.79 -6.31 -1.24
N PRO A 130 -12.73 -6.31 -0.39
CA PRO A 130 -12.49 -5.20 0.53
C PRO A 130 -12.35 -3.82 -0.14
N LEU A 131 -11.94 -3.78 -1.41
CA LEU A 131 -11.74 -2.52 -2.14
C LEU A 131 -13.07 -1.82 -2.47
N ALA A 132 -14.19 -2.56 -2.53
CA ALA A 132 -15.52 -1.99 -2.74
C ALA A 132 -15.96 -1.07 -1.60
N SER A 133 -15.35 -1.21 -0.41
CA SER A 133 -15.60 -0.36 0.76
C SER A 133 -14.81 0.96 0.75
N CYS A 134 -13.99 1.21 -0.28
CA CYS A 134 -13.19 2.42 -0.43
C CYS A 134 -13.87 3.40 -1.41
N PRO A 135 -14.68 4.37 -0.93
CA PRO A 135 -15.56 5.17 -1.80
C PRO A 135 -14.80 6.12 -2.73
N LYS A 136 -13.55 6.48 -2.39
CA LYS A 136 -12.70 7.39 -3.15
C LYS A 136 -11.72 6.68 -4.09
N LEU A 137 -11.69 5.35 -4.09
CA LEU A 137 -10.72 4.58 -4.85
C LEU A 137 -10.96 4.75 -6.35
N SER A 138 -10.03 5.43 -7.01
CA SER A 138 -10.15 5.84 -8.41
C SER A 138 -9.15 5.12 -9.32
N SER A 139 -8.05 4.62 -8.76
CA SER A 139 -7.00 3.93 -9.51
C SER A 139 -6.54 2.67 -8.79
N VAL A 140 -6.61 1.52 -9.46
CA VAL A 140 -6.14 0.23 -8.92
C VAL A 140 -5.27 -0.51 -9.93
N SER A 141 -4.10 -0.97 -9.50
CA SER A 141 -3.25 -1.89 -10.26
C SER A 141 -3.25 -3.27 -9.59
N LEU A 142 -3.88 -4.23 -10.28
CA LEU A 142 -3.94 -5.66 -9.97
C LEU A 142 -3.03 -6.48 -10.89
N SER A 143 -2.14 -5.81 -11.63
CA SER A 143 -1.33 -6.48 -12.65
C SER A 143 -0.50 -7.62 -12.06
N ARG A 144 -0.43 -8.75 -12.79
CA ARG A 144 0.30 -9.97 -12.38
C ARG A 144 -0.16 -10.57 -11.04
N CYS A 145 -1.38 -10.31 -10.58
CA CYS A 145 -1.99 -11.01 -9.45
C CYS A 145 -2.49 -12.40 -9.91
N SER A 146 -1.58 -13.38 -9.93
CA SER A 146 -1.83 -14.72 -10.51
C SER A 146 -2.88 -15.57 -9.79
N ARG A 147 -3.24 -15.21 -8.55
CA ARG A 147 -4.27 -15.90 -7.75
C ARG A 147 -5.65 -15.26 -7.84
N LEU A 148 -5.76 -14.08 -8.45
CA LEU A 148 -7.01 -13.36 -8.55
C LEU A 148 -7.91 -14.03 -9.59
N GLY A 149 -9.10 -14.45 -9.16
CA GLY A 149 -10.06 -15.18 -9.99
C GLY A 149 -11.35 -14.41 -10.29
N ASP A 150 -11.68 -13.41 -9.49
CA ASP A 150 -12.87 -12.58 -9.65
C ASP A 150 -12.56 -11.12 -9.28
N ILE A 151 -13.17 -10.20 -10.02
CA ILE A 151 -13.09 -8.75 -9.80
C ILE A 151 -14.47 -8.09 -9.87
N SER A 152 -15.56 -8.87 -9.85
CA SER A 152 -16.94 -8.38 -9.94
C SER A 152 -17.28 -7.41 -8.80
N SER A 153 -16.66 -7.56 -7.64
CA SER A 153 -16.81 -6.63 -6.52
C SER A 153 -16.39 -5.19 -6.84
N LEU A 154 -15.48 -4.99 -7.81
CA LEU A 154 -15.04 -3.65 -8.23
C LEU A 154 -16.13 -2.87 -8.99
N GLU A 155 -17.19 -3.54 -9.49
CA GLU A 155 -18.36 -2.84 -10.03
C GLU A 155 -19.06 -1.97 -8.97
N GLY A 156 -18.88 -2.30 -7.69
CA GLY A 156 -19.37 -1.53 -6.55
C GLY A 156 -18.54 -0.29 -6.22
N CYS A 157 -17.35 -0.11 -6.79
CA CYS A 157 -16.50 1.06 -6.54
C CYS A 157 -17.03 2.27 -7.35
N PRO A 158 -17.60 3.30 -6.70
CA PRO A 158 -18.29 4.37 -7.44
C PRO A 158 -17.32 5.28 -8.21
N ALA A 159 -16.12 5.50 -7.65
CA ALA A 159 -15.11 6.42 -8.17
C ALA A 159 -14.05 5.76 -9.08
N LEU A 160 -14.11 4.44 -9.28
CA LEU A 160 -13.07 3.69 -9.98
C LEU A 160 -13.02 4.07 -11.47
N ALA A 161 -11.92 4.69 -11.87
CA ALA A 161 -11.72 5.24 -13.21
C ALA A 161 -10.59 4.55 -13.97
N LEU A 162 -9.57 4.06 -13.26
CA LEU A 162 -8.42 3.37 -13.84
C LEU A 162 -8.24 2.00 -13.19
N LEU A 163 -8.16 0.95 -14.01
CA LEU A 163 -7.93 -0.41 -13.55
C LEU A 163 -6.90 -1.10 -14.43
N ASP A 164 -5.80 -1.57 -13.85
CA ASP A 164 -4.82 -2.39 -14.55
C ASP A 164 -4.89 -3.85 -14.08
N ILE A 165 -5.23 -4.76 -14.99
CA ILE A 165 -5.27 -6.21 -14.78
C ILE A 165 -4.31 -6.95 -15.73
N THR A 166 -3.30 -6.24 -16.25
CA THR A 166 -2.29 -6.81 -17.15
C THR A 166 -1.62 -8.04 -16.56
N GLY A 167 -1.53 -9.14 -17.31
CA GLY A 167 -0.94 -10.40 -16.85
C GLY A 167 -1.80 -11.19 -15.86
N CYS A 168 -3.07 -10.81 -15.66
CA CYS A 168 -4.07 -11.62 -14.95
C CYS A 168 -4.83 -12.49 -15.96
N CYS A 169 -4.16 -13.51 -16.49
CA CYS A 169 -4.65 -14.33 -17.60
C CYS A 169 -5.94 -15.12 -17.35
N ARG A 170 -6.42 -15.18 -16.10
CA ARG A 170 -7.64 -15.89 -15.71
C ARG A 170 -8.85 -14.97 -15.51
N LEU A 171 -8.64 -13.66 -15.51
CA LEU A 171 -9.72 -12.70 -15.24
C LEU A 171 -10.51 -12.40 -16.49
N THR A 172 -11.82 -12.33 -16.31
CA THR A 172 -12.74 -11.72 -17.27
C THR A 172 -13.14 -10.37 -16.71
N VAL A 173 -13.17 -9.33 -17.56
CA VAL A 173 -13.62 -8.00 -17.16
C VAL A 173 -15.15 -7.99 -17.13
N PRO A 174 -15.79 -7.70 -15.98
CA PRO A 174 -17.24 -7.52 -15.91
C PRO A 174 -17.72 -6.39 -16.83
N PRO A 175 -18.89 -6.52 -17.47
CA PRO A 175 -19.33 -5.56 -18.51
C PRO A 175 -19.49 -4.14 -17.98
N ARG A 176 -20.02 -3.94 -16.76
CA ARG A 176 -20.19 -2.58 -16.21
C ARG A 176 -18.87 -1.90 -15.93
N LEU A 177 -17.86 -2.69 -15.58
CA LEU A 177 -16.50 -2.22 -15.36
C LEU A 177 -15.87 -1.79 -16.69
N ALA A 178 -16.06 -2.57 -17.76
CA ALA A 178 -15.56 -2.24 -19.09
C ALA A 178 -16.17 -0.96 -19.68
N GLU A 179 -17.43 -0.65 -19.35
CA GLU A 179 -18.14 0.53 -19.86
C GLU A 179 -17.75 1.84 -19.14
N ARG A 180 -17.41 1.77 -17.84
CA ARG A 180 -17.21 2.96 -16.99
C ARG A 180 -15.77 3.20 -16.57
N CYS A 181 -14.94 2.16 -16.60
CA CYS A 181 -13.56 2.21 -16.14
C CYS A 181 -12.61 2.05 -17.34
N ASN A 182 -11.51 2.80 -17.34
CA ASN A 182 -10.42 2.57 -18.27
C ASN A 182 -9.63 1.33 -17.82
N VAL A 183 -10.02 0.18 -18.35
CA VAL A 183 -9.42 -1.11 -18.02
C VAL A 183 -8.25 -1.40 -18.96
N ARG A 184 -7.04 -1.47 -18.40
CA ARG A 184 -5.86 -1.98 -19.08
C ARG A 184 -5.77 -3.48 -18.86
N ALA A 185 -5.93 -4.23 -19.93
CA ALA A 185 -5.76 -5.68 -19.95
C ALA A 185 -4.91 -6.07 -21.16
N THR A 186 -3.76 -6.71 -20.90
CA THR A 186 -3.02 -7.45 -21.93
C THR A 186 -2.69 -8.83 -21.39
N ALA A 187 -2.75 -9.83 -22.28
CA ALA A 187 -2.42 -11.22 -21.98
C ALA A 187 -0.96 -11.39 -21.50
#